data_AF-A0A972C0W8-F1
#
_entry.id   AF-A0A972C0W8-F1
#
_cell.length_a   1.000
_cell.length_b   1.000
_cell.length_c   1.000
_cell.angle_alpha   90.00
_cell.angle_beta   90.00
_cell.angle_gamma   90.00
#
_symmetry.space_group_name_H-M   'P 1'
#
loop_
_entity.id
_entity.type
_entity.pdbx_description
1 polymer ?
#
loop_
_entity_poly.entity_id
_entity_poly.type
_entity_poly.pdbx_seq_one_letter_code
_entity_poly.pdbx_strand_id
1 'polypeptide(L)'
;MGRRHKAYLVLAFVLVLLISACTQKTGLNPKSPVTLSLWHNFGGQMQTTMDAQLQEFNATVGKEKGIIVNVTSISSSASLQEKLTMVAAGDPGAPDMPDITTCYPATASLLAKKGLLVQLEDHFTAAEPVDYLPIFLEEGRLADGQLYVFPFAKSTEVLFLNQTLFYDFAAATGVTVESLSTLEGIARAAMQYYQWTDAQTPSIPNDGGNFYTADSIFNLAQVGMGSRTHPPCTRCL
;
A
#
# COMPACT_ATOMS: atom_id res chain seq x y z
N MET A 1 -32.59 50.57 -37.78
CA MET A 1 -31.48 49.68 -37.36
C MET A 1 -30.75 49.19 -38.60
N GLY A 2 -29.63 49.83 -38.95
CA GLY A 2 -28.98 49.69 -40.25
C GLY A 2 -28.44 48.28 -40.51
N ARG A 3 -28.43 47.85 -41.78
CA ARG A 3 -27.92 46.55 -42.24
C ARG A 3 -26.51 46.22 -41.71
N ARG A 4 -25.71 47.26 -41.45
CA ARG A 4 -24.39 47.18 -40.81
C ARG A 4 -24.44 46.80 -39.32
N HIS A 5 -25.39 47.32 -38.54
CA HIS A 5 -25.56 46.95 -37.12
C HIS A 5 -26.01 45.50 -36.94
N LYS A 6 -26.86 44.99 -37.82
CA LYS A 6 -27.23 43.56 -37.83
C LYS A 6 -26.03 42.66 -38.15
N ALA A 7 -25.15 43.09 -39.06
CA ALA A 7 -23.92 42.37 -39.38
C ALA A 7 -22.93 42.33 -38.19
N TYR A 8 -22.77 43.44 -37.46
CA TYR A 8 -21.91 43.46 -36.25
C TYR A 8 -22.47 42.61 -35.11
N LEU A 9 -23.80 42.58 -34.93
CA LEU A 9 -24.45 41.73 -33.93
C LEU A 9 -24.31 40.24 -34.24
N VAL A 10 -24.44 39.85 -35.51
CA VAL A 10 -24.22 38.45 -35.94
C VAL A 10 -22.76 38.06 -35.79
N LEU A 11 -21.83 38.95 -36.15
CA LEU A 11 -20.39 38.69 -36.02
C LEU A 11 -19.97 38.56 -34.54
N ALA A 12 -20.50 39.40 -33.65
CA ALA A 12 -20.26 39.31 -32.21
C ALA A 12 -20.83 38.01 -31.61
N PHE A 13 -22.00 37.56 -32.05
CA PHE A 13 -22.61 36.32 -31.58
C PHE A 13 -21.82 35.06 -32.04
N VAL A 14 -21.30 35.07 -33.27
CA VAL A 14 -20.41 34.02 -33.79
C VAL A 14 -19.08 34.00 -33.04
N LEU A 15 -18.54 35.18 -32.70
CA LEU A 15 -17.29 35.28 -31.94
C LEU A 15 -17.45 34.74 -30.50
N VAL A 16 -18.56 35.02 -29.83
CA VAL A 16 -18.85 34.50 -28.47
C VAL A 16 -19.04 32.96 -28.48
N LEU A 17 -19.63 32.40 -29.54
CA LEU A 17 -19.74 30.95 -29.73
C LEU A 17 -18.38 30.27 -29.97
N LEU A 18 -17.43 30.95 -30.60
CA LEU A 18 -16.08 30.43 -30.85
C LEU A 18 -15.19 30.44 -29.59
N ILE A 19 -15.43 31.36 -28.64
CA ILE A 19 -14.65 31.47 -27.40
C ILE A 19 -15.09 30.43 -26.35
N SER A 20 -16.27 29.81 -26.51
CA SER A 20 -16.78 28.77 -25.60
C SER A 20 -16.32 27.35 -25.94
N ALA A 21 -15.45 27.17 -26.95
CA ALA A 21 -15.06 25.86 -27.48
C ALA A 21 -13.66 25.36 -27.01
N CYS A 22 -12.96 26.11 -26.16
CA CYS A 22 -11.72 25.64 -25.54
C CYS A 22 -11.97 24.98 -24.17
N THR A 23 -12.88 24.01 -24.14
CA THR A 23 -12.88 23.01 -23.08
C THR A 23 -11.81 21.99 -23.46
N GLN A 24 -10.75 21.85 -22.67
CA GLN A 24 -9.77 20.77 -22.85
C GLN A 24 -10.54 19.46 -22.96
N LYS A 25 -10.58 18.87 -24.16
CA LYS A 25 -11.09 17.52 -24.35
C LYS A 25 -10.09 16.60 -23.66
N THR A 26 -10.38 16.24 -22.43
CA THR A 26 -9.76 15.06 -21.82
C THR A 26 -9.97 13.90 -22.80
N GLY A 27 -8.96 13.05 -23.02
CA GLY A 27 -9.04 11.89 -23.94
C GLY A 27 -10.06 10.81 -23.51
N LEU A 28 -10.90 11.14 -22.53
CA LEU A 28 -11.83 10.28 -21.84
C LEU A 28 -13.23 10.44 -22.46
N ASN A 29 -13.84 9.32 -22.83
CA ASN A 29 -15.16 9.32 -23.48
C ASN A 29 -15.97 8.09 -23.03
N PRO A 30 -17.12 8.26 -22.36
CA PRO A 30 -17.98 7.14 -21.95
C PRO A 30 -18.43 6.23 -23.09
N LYS A 31 -18.47 6.74 -24.33
CA LYS A 31 -18.83 5.95 -25.52
C LYS A 31 -17.66 5.14 -26.09
N SER A 32 -16.44 5.42 -25.64
CA SER A 32 -15.22 4.75 -26.06
C SER A 32 -14.31 4.62 -24.82
N PRO A 33 -14.69 3.77 -23.86
CA PRO A 33 -14.01 3.70 -22.58
C PRO A 33 -12.57 3.18 -22.74
N VAL A 34 -11.68 3.67 -21.87
CA VAL A 34 -10.31 3.17 -21.73
C VAL A 34 -10.28 2.16 -20.59
N THR A 35 -9.64 1.01 -20.84
CA THR A 35 -9.43 -0.01 -19.80
C THR A 35 -8.02 0.12 -19.24
N LEU A 36 -7.93 0.34 -17.93
CA LEU A 36 -6.69 0.34 -17.16
C LEU A 36 -6.48 -1.03 -16.52
N SER A 37 -5.27 -1.55 -16.64
CA SER A 37 -4.85 -2.80 -16.03
C SER A 37 -4.31 -2.58 -14.61
N LEU A 38 -4.76 -3.40 -13.67
CA LEU A 38 -4.36 -3.35 -12.26
C LEU A 38 -3.75 -4.67 -11.81
N TRP A 39 -2.57 -4.60 -11.19
CA TRP A 39 -1.95 -5.72 -10.47
C TRP A 39 -1.95 -5.45 -8.96
N HIS A 40 -2.34 -6.43 -8.15
CA HIS A 40 -2.25 -6.33 -6.70
C HIS A 40 -1.97 -7.68 -6.03
N ASN A 41 -1.57 -7.62 -4.75
CA ASN A 41 -1.26 -8.80 -3.94
C ASN A 41 -2.32 -9.15 -2.88
N PHE A 42 -3.43 -8.43 -2.86
CA PHE A 42 -4.49 -8.67 -1.88
C PHE A 42 -5.18 -10.02 -2.08
N GLY A 43 -5.32 -10.75 -0.97
CA GLY A 43 -6.10 -11.99 -0.87
C GLY A 43 -7.12 -11.91 0.26
N GLY A 44 -8.01 -12.89 0.34
CA GLY A 44 -9.01 -12.98 1.42
C GLY A 44 -9.89 -11.74 1.50
N GLN A 45 -10.06 -11.20 2.71
CA GLN A 45 -10.93 -10.04 2.95
C GLN A 45 -10.48 -8.78 2.19
N MET A 46 -9.17 -8.53 2.07
CA MET A 46 -8.66 -7.36 1.34
C MET A 46 -9.00 -7.43 -0.15
N GLN A 47 -8.97 -8.64 -0.74
CA GLN A 47 -9.38 -8.82 -2.13
C GLN A 47 -10.87 -8.50 -2.30
N THR A 48 -11.73 -9.00 -1.41
CA THR A 48 -13.17 -8.69 -1.43
C THR A 48 -13.44 -7.20 -1.34
N THR A 49 -12.72 -6.47 -0.47
CA THR A 49 -12.85 -5.01 -0.37
C THR A 49 -12.39 -4.30 -1.64
N MET A 50 -11.25 -4.70 -2.21
CA MET A 50 -10.77 -4.15 -3.49
C MET A 50 -11.78 -4.38 -4.62
N ASP A 51 -12.29 -5.61 -4.75
CA ASP A 51 -13.26 -5.97 -5.78
C ASP A 51 -14.53 -5.09 -5.66
N ALA A 52 -15.02 -4.87 -4.44
CA ALA A 52 -16.16 -3.99 -4.20
C ALA A 52 -15.87 -2.52 -4.58
N GLN A 53 -14.69 -1.99 -4.23
CA GLN A 53 -14.28 -0.63 -4.59
C GLN A 53 -14.13 -0.45 -6.10
N LEU A 54 -13.55 -1.43 -6.79
CA LEU A 54 -13.41 -1.42 -8.24
C LEU A 54 -14.77 -1.52 -8.93
N GLN A 55 -15.68 -2.35 -8.41
CA GLN A 55 -17.04 -2.45 -8.90
C GLN A 55 -17.78 -1.12 -8.75
N GLU A 56 -17.68 -0.48 -7.57
CA GLU A 56 -18.28 0.82 -7.31
C GLU A 56 -17.72 1.89 -8.26
N PHE A 57 -16.39 1.98 -8.39
CA PHE A 57 -15.75 2.91 -9.30
C PHE A 57 -16.20 2.69 -10.75
N ASN A 58 -16.13 1.44 -11.25
CA ASN A 58 -16.51 1.10 -12.61
C ASN A 58 -18.00 1.34 -12.88
N ALA A 59 -18.87 1.24 -11.88
CA ALA A 59 -20.31 1.52 -12.00
C ALA A 59 -20.66 3.02 -11.92
N THR A 60 -19.80 3.84 -11.31
CA THR A 60 -20.04 5.25 -11.02
C THR A 60 -19.09 6.17 -11.82
N VAL A 61 -18.08 6.74 -11.16
CA VAL A 61 -17.13 7.72 -11.72
C VAL A 61 -16.41 7.15 -12.94
N GLY A 62 -16.03 5.88 -12.90
CA GLY A 62 -15.42 5.18 -14.02
C GLY A 62 -16.32 5.20 -15.25
N LYS A 63 -17.58 4.77 -15.11
CA LYS A 63 -18.57 4.80 -16.20
C LYS A 63 -18.79 6.22 -16.74
N GLU A 64 -18.96 7.21 -15.86
CA GLU A 64 -19.17 8.61 -16.23
C GLU A 64 -17.99 9.23 -16.96
N LYS A 65 -16.77 8.79 -16.64
CA LYS A 65 -15.54 9.24 -17.28
C LYS A 65 -15.13 8.34 -18.46
N GLY A 66 -15.77 7.19 -18.68
CA GLY A 66 -15.31 6.21 -19.66
C GLY A 66 -13.97 5.56 -19.27
N ILE A 67 -13.82 5.19 -18.01
CA ILE A 67 -12.68 4.47 -17.46
C ILE A 67 -13.19 3.14 -16.89
N ILE A 68 -12.51 2.05 -17.22
CA ILE A 68 -12.74 0.73 -16.65
C ILE A 68 -11.42 0.29 -16.02
N VAL A 69 -11.41 -0.03 -14.74
CA VAL A 69 -10.25 -0.66 -14.10
C VAL A 69 -10.48 -2.17 -14.08
N ASN A 70 -9.55 -2.92 -14.67
CA ASN A 70 -9.60 -4.37 -14.76
C ASN A 70 -8.39 -4.97 -14.06
N VAL A 71 -8.64 -5.88 -13.10
CA VAL A 71 -7.57 -6.63 -12.43
C VAL A 71 -7.06 -7.70 -13.38
N THR A 72 -5.81 -7.58 -13.81
CA THR A 72 -5.19 -8.54 -14.74
C THR A 72 -4.23 -9.50 -14.05
N SER A 73 -3.81 -9.21 -12.81
CA SER A 73 -3.00 -10.12 -12.02
C SER A 73 -3.24 -9.96 -10.52
N ILE A 74 -3.49 -11.09 -9.86
CA ILE A 74 -3.45 -11.22 -8.40
C ILE A 74 -2.36 -12.23 -8.07
N SER A 75 -1.30 -11.80 -7.38
CA SER A 75 -0.18 -12.67 -7.04
C SER A 75 0.57 -12.21 -5.80
N SER A 76 1.40 -13.07 -5.21
CA SER A 76 2.17 -12.71 -4.01
C SER A 76 3.05 -11.47 -4.23
N SER A 77 3.39 -10.76 -3.15
CA SER A 77 4.29 -9.61 -3.21
C SER A 77 5.62 -9.96 -3.90
N ALA A 78 6.16 -11.14 -3.63
CA ALA A 78 7.40 -11.64 -4.23
C ALA A 78 7.25 -11.82 -5.75
N SER A 79 6.14 -12.42 -6.20
CA SER A 79 5.86 -12.60 -7.63
C SER A 79 5.63 -11.29 -8.37
N LEU A 80 4.98 -10.31 -7.74
CA LEU A 80 4.84 -8.96 -8.33
C LEU A 80 6.20 -8.27 -8.44
N GLN A 81 7.01 -8.34 -7.38
CA GLN A 81 8.36 -7.76 -7.38
C GLN A 81 9.25 -8.38 -8.47
N GLU A 82 9.20 -9.70 -8.65
CA GLU A 82 9.94 -10.40 -9.71
C GLU A 82 9.52 -9.87 -11.10
N LYS A 83 8.22 -9.89 -11.40
CA LYS A 83 7.69 -9.40 -12.68
C LYS A 83 8.09 -7.95 -12.97
N LEU A 84 7.94 -7.06 -11.98
CA LEU A 84 8.30 -5.64 -12.13
C LEU A 84 9.81 -5.44 -12.30
N THR A 85 10.63 -6.29 -11.69
CA THR A 85 12.09 -6.25 -11.88
C THR A 85 12.47 -6.70 -13.29
N MET A 86 11.83 -7.76 -13.80
CA MET A 86 12.00 -8.20 -15.20
C MET A 86 11.62 -7.10 -16.19
N VAL A 87 10.51 -6.40 -15.94
CA VAL A 87 10.08 -5.23 -16.74
C VAL A 87 11.14 -4.12 -16.69
N ALA A 88 11.64 -3.78 -15.50
CA ALA A 88 12.69 -2.76 -15.36
C ALA A 88 14.01 -3.16 -16.05
N ALA A 89 14.33 -4.45 -16.07
CA ALA A 89 15.52 -4.99 -16.73
C ALA A 89 15.36 -5.08 -18.25
N GLY A 90 14.12 -5.18 -18.76
CA GLY A 90 13.84 -5.44 -20.17
C GLY A 90 14.09 -6.90 -20.55
N ASP A 91 13.87 -7.82 -19.62
CA ASP A 91 14.17 -9.24 -19.82
C ASP A 91 13.27 -9.88 -20.90
N PRO A 92 13.82 -10.78 -21.74
CA PRO A 92 12.99 -11.57 -22.64
C PRO A 92 11.95 -12.38 -21.85
N GLY A 93 10.67 -12.18 -22.18
CA GLY A 93 9.55 -12.83 -21.47
C GLY A 93 9.03 -12.05 -20.26
N ALA A 94 9.53 -10.83 -20.01
CA ALA A 94 8.89 -9.90 -19.10
C ALA A 94 7.42 -9.66 -19.53
N PRO A 95 6.47 -9.69 -18.59
CA PRO A 95 5.08 -9.35 -18.89
C PRO A 95 4.95 -7.87 -19.28
N ASP A 96 3.85 -7.52 -19.97
CA ASP A 96 3.52 -6.12 -20.21
C ASP A 96 3.30 -5.39 -18.88
N MET A 97 3.84 -4.17 -18.78
CA MET A 97 3.72 -3.34 -17.58
C MET A 97 2.23 -2.98 -17.36
N PRO A 98 1.68 -3.17 -16.16
CA PRO A 98 0.33 -2.72 -15.85
C PRO A 98 0.27 -1.19 -15.73
N ASP A 99 -0.91 -0.63 -15.95
CA ASP A 99 -1.15 0.81 -15.75
C ASP A 99 -1.08 1.18 -14.26
N ILE A 100 -1.52 0.27 -13.38
CA ILE A 100 -1.54 0.44 -11.93
C ILE A 100 -1.02 -0.83 -11.26
N THR A 101 -0.15 -0.70 -10.27
CA THR A 101 0.35 -1.86 -9.50
C THR A 101 0.67 -1.51 -8.05
N THR A 102 0.45 -2.47 -7.15
CA THR A 102 1.02 -2.40 -5.81
C THR A 102 2.51 -2.72 -5.87
N CYS A 103 3.36 -1.87 -5.29
CA CYS A 103 4.81 -2.13 -5.22
C CYS A 103 5.44 -1.50 -3.98
N TYR A 104 6.61 -2.02 -3.58
CA TYR A 104 7.44 -1.42 -2.55
C TYR A 104 8.37 -0.34 -3.13
N PRO A 105 8.78 0.67 -2.34
CA PRO A 105 9.64 1.77 -2.81
C PRO A 105 10.96 1.32 -3.46
N ALA A 106 11.54 0.21 -2.98
CA ALA A 106 12.75 -0.36 -3.56
C ALA A 106 12.55 -0.80 -5.03
N THR A 107 11.44 -1.48 -5.33
CA THR A 107 11.09 -1.88 -6.70
C THR A 107 10.70 -0.67 -7.54
N ALA A 108 9.93 0.27 -6.97
CA ALA A 108 9.56 1.52 -7.64
C ALA A 108 10.81 2.32 -8.07
N SER A 109 11.86 2.32 -7.24
CA SER A 109 13.14 2.94 -7.56
C SER A 109 13.82 2.36 -8.81
N LEU A 110 13.65 1.06 -9.08
CA LEU A 110 14.19 0.43 -10.29
C LEU A 110 13.43 0.90 -11.53
N LEU A 111 12.09 0.98 -11.44
CA LEU A 111 11.23 1.42 -12.52
C LEU A 111 11.40 2.92 -12.82
N ALA A 112 11.49 3.77 -11.79
CA ALA A 112 11.71 5.21 -11.93
C ALA A 112 13.03 5.52 -12.66
N LYS A 113 14.12 4.80 -12.35
CA LYS A 113 15.41 4.92 -13.07
C LYS A 113 15.33 4.60 -14.56
N LYS A 114 14.28 3.89 -14.98
CA LYS A 114 14.02 3.52 -16.38
C LYS A 114 12.99 4.44 -17.03
N GLY A 115 12.47 5.44 -16.32
CA GLY A 115 11.40 6.33 -16.80
C GLY A 115 10.05 5.62 -16.94
N LEU A 116 9.84 4.52 -16.22
CA LEU A 116 8.62 3.69 -16.31
C LEU A 116 7.55 4.08 -15.29
N LEU A 117 7.83 5.05 -14.41
CA LEU A 117 6.87 5.59 -13.45
C LEU A 117 6.60 7.07 -13.70
N VAL A 118 5.36 7.46 -13.44
CA VAL A 118 4.93 8.86 -13.43
C VAL A 118 5.11 9.43 -12.02
N GLN A 119 5.55 10.69 -11.92
CA GLN A 119 5.52 11.41 -10.64
C GLN A 119 4.07 11.78 -10.30
N LEU A 120 3.65 11.52 -9.07
CA LEU A 120 2.24 11.61 -8.70
C LEU A 120 1.83 12.99 -8.18
N GLU A 121 2.78 13.80 -7.71
CA GLU A 121 2.47 15.11 -7.10
C GLU A 121 1.74 16.06 -8.04
N ASP A 122 2.08 16.07 -9.33
CA ASP A 122 1.40 16.91 -10.33
C ASP A 122 -0.06 16.49 -10.58
N HIS A 123 -0.48 15.33 -10.07
CA HIS A 123 -1.83 14.81 -10.20
C HIS A 123 -2.70 15.05 -8.96
N PHE A 124 -2.12 15.62 -7.90
CA PHE A 124 -2.85 16.01 -6.70
C PHE A 124 -3.01 17.53 -6.61
N THR A 125 -4.14 17.95 -6.07
CA THR A 125 -4.28 19.30 -5.51
C THR A 125 -3.47 19.42 -4.24
N ALA A 126 -3.07 20.64 -3.86
CA ALA A 126 -2.30 20.87 -2.64
C ALA A 126 -3.00 20.43 -1.33
N ALA A 127 -4.32 20.18 -1.37
CA ALA A 127 -5.10 19.75 -0.22
C ALA A 127 -5.15 18.22 -0.06
N GLU A 128 -5.10 17.44 -1.15
CA GLU A 128 -5.31 15.99 -1.10
C GLU A 128 -4.24 15.22 -0.30
N PRO A 129 -2.93 15.52 -0.43
CA PRO A 129 -1.91 14.81 0.35
C PRO A 129 -1.93 15.15 1.84
N VAL A 130 -2.51 16.30 2.24
CA VAL A 130 -2.48 16.77 3.63
C VAL A 130 -3.30 15.89 4.57
N ASP A 131 -4.29 15.17 4.03
CA ASP A 131 -5.13 14.24 4.79
C ASP A 131 -4.42 12.90 5.09
N TYR A 132 -3.22 12.69 4.56
CA TYR A 132 -2.42 11.49 4.77
C TYR A 132 -1.34 11.70 5.83
N LEU A 133 -0.99 10.62 6.55
CA LEU A 133 0.11 10.66 7.51
C LEU A 133 1.43 10.97 6.78
N PRO A 134 2.20 12.00 7.19
CA PRO A 134 3.41 12.41 6.49
C PRO A 134 4.41 11.27 6.29
N ILE A 135 4.59 10.40 7.29
CA ILE A 135 5.52 9.26 7.21
C ILE A 135 5.19 8.29 6.07
N PHE A 136 3.92 8.14 5.71
CA PHE A 136 3.51 7.25 4.62
C PHE A 136 3.72 7.87 3.24
N LEU A 137 3.65 9.19 3.14
CA LEU A 137 4.01 9.92 1.92
C LEU A 137 5.52 9.92 1.73
N GLU A 138 6.28 10.19 2.79
CA GLU A 138 7.75 10.19 2.75
C GLU A 138 8.32 8.82 2.35
N GLU A 139 7.72 7.72 2.80
CA GLU A 139 8.10 6.37 2.35
C GLU A 139 7.91 6.17 0.84
N GLY A 140 6.96 6.89 0.24
CA GLY A 140 6.67 6.85 -1.19
C GLY A 140 7.54 7.77 -2.05
N ARG A 141 8.34 8.63 -1.43
CA ARG A 141 9.27 9.53 -2.11
C ARG A 141 10.56 8.81 -2.47
N LEU A 142 11.04 9.01 -3.69
CA LEU A 142 12.29 8.42 -4.15
C LEU A 142 13.46 9.39 -3.98
N ALA A 143 14.65 9.01 -4.44
CA ALA A 143 15.90 9.73 -4.19
C ALA A 143 15.94 11.17 -4.73
N ASP A 144 15.07 11.50 -5.68
CA ASP A 144 14.86 12.85 -6.24
C ASP A 144 13.85 13.70 -5.44
N GLY A 145 13.29 13.14 -4.36
CA GLY A 145 12.31 13.79 -3.49
C GLY A 145 10.87 13.76 -4.03
N GLN A 146 10.64 13.25 -5.24
CA GLN A 146 9.33 13.20 -5.86
C GLN A 146 8.54 11.97 -5.38
N LEU A 147 7.21 12.11 -5.31
CA LEU A 147 6.31 11.02 -4.91
C LEU A 147 6.02 10.09 -6.10
N TYR A 148 6.40 8.81 -5.98
CA TYR A 148 6.14 7.80 -7.01
C TYR A 148 5.27 6.64 -6.52
N VAL A 149 5.22 6.40 -5.22
CA VAL A 149 4.40 5.34 -4.62
C VAL A 149 3.42 5.98 -3.65
N PHE A 150 2.13 5.90 -3.98
CA PHE A 150 1.10 6.45 -3.12
C PHE A 150 0.69 5.45 -2.02
N PRO A 151 0.52 5.89 -0.75
CA PRO A 151 0.09 5.00 0.30
C PRO A 151 -1.35 4.52 0.06
N PHE A 152 -1.50 3.22 -0.13
CA PHE A 152 -2.79 2.60 -0.45
C PHE A 152 -3.19 1.54 0.58
N ALA A 153 -2.26 0.63 0.91
CA ALA A 153 -2.40 -0.31 2.02
C ALA A 153 -1.14 -0.26 2.87
N LYS A 154 -1.31 -0.08 4.18
CA LYS A 154 -0.24 -0.04 5.17
C LYS A 154 -0.59 -0.98 6.32
N SER A 155 0.43 -1.57 6.91
CA SER A 155 0.31 -2.48 8.03
C SER A 155 1.21 -2.01 9.16
N THR A 156 0.82 -2.32 10.39
CA THR A 156 1.64 -2.14 11.58
C THR A 156 1.86 -3.49 12.22
N GLU A 157 3.08 -3.75 12.66
CA GLU A 157 3.39 -4.96 13.42
C GLU A 157 2.73 -4.90 14.80
N VAL A 158 2.09 -6.00 15.20
CA VAL A 158 1.39 -6.12 16.48
C VAL A 158 1.70 -7.48 17.12
N LEU A 159 1.83 -7.49 18.44
CA LEU A 159 2.00 -8.72 19.21
C LEU A 159 0.62 -9.26 19.61
N PHE A 160 0.23 -10.41 19.07
CA PHE A 160 -0.96 -11.14 19.52
C PHE A 160 -0.60 -12.10 20.65
N LEU A 161 -1.38 -12.08 21.72
CA LEU A 161 -1.19 -12.92 22.90
C LEU A 161 -2.46 -13.71 23.21
N ASN A 162 -2.33 -15.04 23.32
CA ASN A 162 -3.42 -15.88 23.83
C ASN A 162 -3.54 -15.68 25.34
N GLN A 163 -4.54 -14.90 25.76
CA GLN A 163 -4.72 -14.53 27.17
C GLN A 163 -4.88 -15.74 28.09
N THR A 164 -5.67 -16.74 27.69
CA THR A 164 -5.94 -17.91 28.53
C THR A 164 -4.66 -18.66 28.85
N LEU A 165 -3.86 -18.98 27.84
CA LEU A 165 -2.58 -19.67 28.04
C LEU A 165 -1.56 -18.80 28.76
N PHE A 166 -1.59 -17.49 28.50
CA PHE A 166 -0.67 -16.55 29.13
C PHE A 166 -0.93 -16.40 30.63
N TYR A 167 -2.19 -16.46 31.09
CA TYR A 167 -2.49 -16.28 32.52
C TYR A 167 -1.93 -17.42 33.38
N ASP A 168 -2.01 -18.67 32.93
CA ASP A 168 -1.44 -19.80 33.66
C ASP A 168 0.08 -19.69 33.76
N PHE A 169 0.73 -19.32 32.65
CA PHE A 169 2.16 -19.07 32.59
C PHE A 169 2.59 -17.89 33.48
N ALA A 170 1.86 -16.77 33.40
CA ALA A 170 2.12 -15.56 34.18
C ALA A 170 1.99 -15.83 35.68
N ALA A 171 0.96 -16.57 36.10
CA ALA A 171 0.75 -16.95 37.50
C ALA A 171 1.88 -17.85 38.02
N ALA A 172 2.40 -18.76 37.20
CA ALA A 172 3.46 -19.69 37.60
C ALA A 172 4.86 -19.05 37.63
N THR A 173 5.14 -18.06 36.77
CA THR A 173 6.49 -17.54 36.55
C THR A 173 6.69 -16.08 36.96
N GLY A 174 5.59 -15.33 37.16
CA GLY A 174 5.63 -13.89 37.43
C GLY A 174 5.90 -13.03 36.19
N VAL A 175 5.96 -13.63 34.98
CA VAL A 175 6.04 -12.86 33.73
C VAL A 175 4.74 -12.08 33.52
N THR A 176 4.85 -10.78 33.25
CA THR A 176 3.70 -9.90 33.02
C THR A 176 3.59 -9.46 31.57
N VAL A 177 2.48 -8.83 31.18
CA VAL A 177 2.32 -8.26 29.83
C VAL A 177 3.37 -7.17 29.58
N GLU A 178 3.71 -6.37 30.59
CA GLU A 178 4.76 -5.34 30.51
C GLU A 178 6.14 -5.96 30.25
N SER A 179 6.36 -7.20 30.67
CA SER A 179 7.58 -7.94 30.36
C SER A 179 7.75 -8.20 28.86
N LEU A 180 6.67 -8.10 28.07
CA LEU A 180 6.66 -8.30 26.61
C LEU A 180 6.83 -7.00 25.82
N SER A 181 7.05 -5.85 26.49
CA SER A 181 7.20 -4.53 25.86
C SER A 181 8.47 -4.36 25.00
N THR A 182 9.38 -5.32 25.05
CA THR A 182 10.66 -5.30 24.31
C THR A 182 10.92 -6.67 23.70
N LEU A 183 11.70 -6.72 22.61
CA LEU A 183 12.10 -8.00 22.00
C LEU A 183 12.93 -8.86 22.97
N GLU A 184 13.79 -8.23 23.77
CA GLU A 184 14.56 -8.91 24.83
C GLU A 184 13.67 -9.43 25.95
N GLY A 185 12.59 -8.71 26.25
CA GLY A 185 11.53 -9.13 27.17
C GLY A 185 10.78 -10.36 26.66
N ILE A 186 10.34 -10.34 25.40
CA ILE A 186 9.71 -11.46 24.71
C ILE A 186 10.65 -12.68 24.68
N ALA A 187 11.94 -12.49 24.37
CA ALA A 187 12.93 -13.57 24.34
C ALA A 187 13.12 -14.22 25.73
N ARG A 188 13.19 -13.41 26.80
CA ARG A 188 13.26 -13.91 28.18
C ARG A 188 11.99 -14.65 28.60
N ALA A 189 10.83 -14.14 28.23
CA ALA A 189 9.55 -14.82 28.47
C ALA A 189 9.48 -16.16 27.73
N ALA A 190 9.95 -16.21 26.47
CA ALA A 190 9.98 -17.43 25.69
C ALA A 190 10.87 -18.52 26.31
N MET A 191 12.05 -18.15 26.81
CA MET A 191 12.93 -19.09 27.51
C MET A 191 12.29 -19.64 28.79
N GLN A 192 11.65 -18.77 29.59
CA GLN A 192 10.93 -19.19 30.79
C GLN A 192 9.74 -20.09 30.47
N TYR A 193 8.98 -19.78 29.42
CA TYR A 193 7.85 -20.58 28.97
C TYR A 193 8.30 -21.98 28.53
N TYR A 194 9.41 -22.07 27.79
CA TYR A 194 9.99 -23.36 27.40
C TYR A 194 10.35 -24.20 28.62
N GLN A 195 11.08 -23.62 29.60
CA GLN A 195 11.46 -24.32 30.83
C GLN A 195 10.25 -24.74 31.67
N TRP A 196 9.24 -23.87 31.78
CA TRP A 196 8.02 -24.12 32.55
C TRP A 196 7.16 -25.23 31.93
N THR A 197 7.10 -25.31 30.61
CA THR A 197 6.33 -26.35 29.91
C THR A 197 7.06 -27.70 29.88
N ASP A 198 8.38 -27.71 29.65
CA ASP A 198 9.23 -28.91 29.72
C ASP A 198 9.17 -29.57 31.11
N ALA A 199 9.14 -28.75 32.18
CA ALA A 199 9.02 -29.25 33.55
C ALA A 199 7.68 -29.95 33.86
N GLN A 200 6.64 -29.76 33.02
CA GLN A 200 5.34 -30.41 33.20
C GLN A 200 5.31 -31.84 32.64
N THR A 201 6.32 -32.22 31.87
CA THR A 201 6.45 -33.52 31.19
C THR A 201 7.77 -34.21 31.54
N PRO A 202 8.06 -34.55 32.82
CA PRO A 202 9.39 -35.02 33.25
C PRO A 202 9.87 -36.31 32.57
N SER A 203 8.97 -37.06 31.94
CA SER A 203 9.28 -38.29 31.19
C SER A 203 9.73 -38.05 29.75
N ILE A 204 9.62 -36.82 29.23
CA ILE A 204 9.96 -36.47 27.84
C ILE A 204 10.99 -35.34 27.89
N PRO A 205 12.25 -35.58 27.49
CA PRO A 205 13.29 -34.55 27.58
C PRO A 205 13.20 -33.53 26.43
N ASN A 206 13.30 -32.24 26.76
CA ASN A 206 13.39 -31.10 25.84
C ASN A 206 12.12 -30.90 24.98
N ASP A 207 10.94 -31.13 25.55
CA ASP A 207 9.65 -30.95 24.88
C ASP A 207 8.92 -29.64 25.27
N GLY A 208 9.66 -28.70 25.85
CA GLY A 208 9.17 -27.35 26.11
C GLY A 208 8.50 -26.69 24.89
N GLY A 209 7.39 -26.02 25.14
CA GLY A 209 6.58 -25.35 24.13
C GLY A 209 7.17 -24.03 23.64
N ASN A 210 6.73 -23.62 22.44
CA ASN A 210 7.10 -22.34 21.85
C ASN A 210 6.17 -21.22 22.33
N PHE A 211 6.74 -20.15 22.86
CA PHE A 211 5.98 -18.97 23.31
C PHE A 211 5.74 -17.93 22.21
N TYR A 212 6.73 -17.75 21.33
CA TYR A 212 6.74 -16.68 20.35
C TYR A 212 7.06 -17.23 18.96
N THR A 213 6.32 -16.73 17.97
CA THR A 213 6.62 -16.91 16.56
C THR A 213 6.43 -15.57 15.87
N ALA A 214 7.31 -15.27 14.92
CA ALA A 214 7.09 -14.18 13.98
C ALA A 214 6.43 -14.74 12.71
N ASP A 215 5.59 -13.94 12.09
CA ASP A 215 5.04 -14.21 10.76
C ASP A 215 6.11 -14.05 9.67
N SER A 216 7.03 -13.10 9.87
CA SER A 216 8.17 -12.80 8.99
C SER A 216 9.43 -12.50 9.79
N ILE A 217 10.45 -13.35 9.66
CA ILE A 217 11.78 -13.13 10.26
C ILE A 217 12.44 -11.86 9.69
N PHE A 218 12.16 -11.52 8.44
CA PHE A 218 12.67 -10.31 7.82
C PHE A 218 12.06 -9.05 8.48
N ASN A 219 10.74 -9.04 8.69
CA ASN A 219 10.07 -7.92 9.35
C ASN A 219 10.55 -7.77 10.79
N LEU A 220 10.70 -8.89 11.51
CA LEU A 220 11.25 -8.90 12.86
C LEU A 220 12.67 -8.29 12.91
N ALA A 221 13.54 -8.65 11.96
CA ALA A 221 14.87 -8.08 11.86
C ALA A 221 14.81 -6.57 11.58
N GLN A 222 13.94 -6.12 10.68
CA GLN A 222 13.76 -4.71 10.35
C GLN A 222 13.26 -3.89 11.56
N VAL A 223 12.25 -4.38 12.28
CA VAL A 223 11.74 -3.76 13.51
C VAL A 223 12.83 -3.72 14.59
N GLY A 224 13.56 -4.83 14.76
CA GLY A 224 14.66 -4.92 15.72
C GLY A 224 15.85 -4.00 15.42
N MET A 225 16.11 -3.71 14.14
CA MET A 225 17.12 -2.72 13.75
C MET A 225 16.62 -1.29 14.02
N GLY A 226 15.35 -0.99 13.69
CA GLY A 226 14.76 0.33 13.91
C GLY A 226 14.58 0.71 15.38
N SER A 227 14.29 -0.27 16.25
CA SER A 227 14.16 -0.04 17.70
C SER A 227 15.49 0.31 18.38
N ARG A 228 16.64 0.02 17.74
CA ARG A 228 17.96 0.43 18.23
C ARG A 228 18.37 1.83 17.79
N THR A 229 17.74 2.38 16.75
CA THR A 229 18.09 3.69 16.18
C THR A 229 17.19 4.84 16.63
N HIS A 230 16.04 4.54 17.25
CA HIS A 230 15.13 5.54 17.81
C HIS A 230 14.79 5.26 19.28
N PRO A 231 14.64 6.30 20.13
CA PRO A 231 14.17 6.12 21.49
C PRO A 231 12.77 5.48 21.50
N PRO A 232 12.42 4.70 22.54
CA PRO A 232 11.14 3.99 22.60
C PRO A 232 9.99 5.00 22.47
N CYS A 233 9.12 4.79 21.48
CA CYS A 233 7.92 5.59 21.29
C CYS A 233 6.95 5.30 22.43
N THR A 234 6.93 6.16 23.45
CA THR A 234 6.07 6.06 24.65
C THR A 234 4.57 6.30 24.39
N ARG A 235 4.11 6.17 23.13
CA ARG A 235 2.75 6.54 22.73
C ARG A 235 2.15 5.56 21.71
N CYS A 236 2.31 4.27 21.95
CA CYS A 236 1.51 3.22 21.32
C CYS A 236 1.10 2.19 22.39
N LEU A 237 0.16 2.58 23.25
CA LEU A 237 -0.77 1.70 23.96
C LEU A 237 -2.16 2.31 23.79
#